data_AF-A0A0D2Y6M6-F1
#
_entry.id   AF-A0A0D2Y6M6-F1
#
_cell.length_a   1.000
_cell.length_b   1.000
_cell.length_c   1.000
_cell.angle_alpha   90.00
_cell.angle_beta   90.00
_cell.angle_gamma   90.00
#
_symmetry.space_group_name_H-M   'P 1'
#
loop_
_entity.id
_entity.type
_entity.pdbx_description
1 polymer ?
#
loop_
_entity_poly.entity_id
_entity_poly.type
_entity_poly.pdbx_seq_one_letter_code
_entity_poly.pdbx_strand_id
1 'polypeptide(L)'
;MSLGVKIRQAQSHGGNSSESNSSSPETTTGGGQPPEHSQIPAHMATQYYYETLQYLSQTLLYPSYAESHEILATAIMISTYEMFDAGGTSTSGNWERHLRGAFWIQRSQDNDGESIDGLRRAVWWAWLRQDIWAAFRAGRPTLTIWRPKKRLEDLDSDELATRMVYICAKCVEFAALDKTSPSQDIQQKIEHGNRLLQALENWYRILPCSYKPVVVTTEHDTMSRAPSTSKSQTRFRSVWFHPPNHAGAMQMYHFSKAIVLLNQPSTGGLNAYRQRQKGLNESLHMVCSIANACQRGEPAMAFLNVQAIFAVRSDAREAGGTP
;
A
#
# COMPACT_ATOMS: atom_id res chain seq x y z
N MET A 1 -28.01 -11.08 -29.24
CA MET A 1 -28.87 -9.88 -29.35
C MET A 1 -28.00 -8.74 -29.86
N SER A 2 -28.19 -8.37 -31.12
CA SER A 2 -27.42 -7.33 -31.82
C SER A 2 -28.17 -6.01 -31.72
N LEU A 3 -27.51 -4.94 -31.28
CA LEU A 3 -28.06 -3.58 -31.28
C LEU A 3 -27.07 -2.68 -32.00
N GLY A 4 -27.48 -2.27 -33.21
CA GLY A 4 -26.71 -1.43 -34.12
C GLY A 4 -26.68 0.03 -33.71
N VAL A 5 -25.53 0.66 -33.95
CA VAL A 5 -25.29 2.09 -33.79
C VAL A 5 -25.60 2.79 -35.11
N LYS A 6 -26.55 3.72 -35.09
CA LYS A 6 -26.83 4.65 -36.21
C LYS A 6 -26.01 5.93 -36.01
N ILE A 7 -25.12 6.19 -36.96
CA ILE A 7 -24.39 7.45 -37.15
C ILE A 7 -25.35 8.47 -37.81
N ARG A 8 -25.32 9.73 -37.35
CA ARG A 8 -25.84 10.88 -38.12
C ARG A 8 -24.80 12.00 -38.16
N GLN A 9 -24.46 12.38 -39.38
CA GLN A 9 -23.61 13.52 -39.75
C GLN A 9 -24.36 14.86 -39.71
N ALA A 10 -23.56 15.92 -39.69
CA ALA A 10 -23.87 17.33 -39.59
C ALA A 10 -24.64 17.94 -40.78
N GLN A 11 -25.28 19.10 -40.52
CA GLN A 11 -25.56 20.12 -41.53
C GLN A 11 -25.36 21.53 -40.94
N SER A 12 -24.66 22.35 -41.72
CA SER A 12 -24.41 23.78 -41.56
C SER A 12 -25.50 24.61 -42.25
N HIS A 13 -25.67 25.87 -41.83
CA HIS A 13 -26.15 27.09 -42.56
C HIS A 13 -26.21 28.19 -41.47
N GLY A 14 -25.78 29.45 -41.57
CA GLY A 14 -25.32 30.30 -42.65
C GLY A 14 -25.83 31.73 -42.38
N GLY A 15 -24.95 32.73 -42.29
CA GLY A 15 -25.24 34.12 -42.72
C GLY A 15 -25.58 35.22 -41.68
N ASN A 16 -24.70 36.23 -41.67
CA ASN A 16 -24.93 37.67 -41.61
C ASN A 16 -24.78 38.50 -40.31
N SER A 17 -24.21 39.68 -40.58
CA SER A 17 -23.46 40.64 -39.79
C SER A 17 -24.24 41.94 -39.54
N SER A 18 -23.98 42.61 -38.41
CA SER A 18 -24.03 44.08 -38.30
C SER A 18 -23.28 44.62 -37.07
N GLU A 19 -22.55 45.71 -37.34
CA GLU A 19 -21.86 46.75 -36.55
C GLU A 19 -22.59 47.21 -35.25
N SER A 20 -22.06 47.94 -34.25
CA SER A 20 -20.76 48.51 -33.84
C SER A 20 -20.93 49.19 -32.45
N ASN A 21 -19.88 49.19 -31.62
CA ASN A 21 -19.48 50.13 -30.54
C ASN A 21 -20.44 50.61 -29.42
N SER A 22 -20.10 50.26 -28.17
CA SER A 22 -20.02 51.21 -27.03
C SER A 22 -19.23 50.62 -25.84
N SER A 23 -18.57 51.49 -25.08
CA SER A 23 -17.39 51.29 -24.22
C SER A 23 -17.62 50.99 -22.72
N SER A 24 -16.81 50.05 -22.16
CA SER A 24 -16.24 49.91 -20.78
C SER A 24 -17.16 49.71 -19.55
N PRO A 25 -16.69 49.20 -18.36
CA PRO A 25 -15.42 48.52 -17.97
C PRO A 25 -15.60 47.17 -17.19
N GLU A 26 -14.47 46.47 -16.91
CA GLU A 26 -14.24 45.42 -15.86
C GLU A 26 -15.11 44.15 -15.86
N THR A 27 -14.57 42.93 -16.07
CA THR A 27 -13.97 42.15 -14.97
C THR A 27 -13.18 40.95 -15.50
N THR A 28 -11.92 40.85 -15.08
CA THR A 28 -11.06 39.69 -15.27
C THR A 28 -11.56 38.52 -14.41
N THR A 29 -12.12 37.48 -15.02
CA THR A 29 -12.30 36.17 -14.37
C THR A 29 -11.49 35.13 -15.12
N GLY A 30 -10.24 34.96 -14.68
CA GLY A 30 -9.41 33.83 -15.06
C GLY A 30 -9.98 32.55 -14.46
N GLY A 31 -10.80 31.84 -15.24
CA GLY A 31 -11.11 30.44 -15.00
C GLY A 31 -9.88 29.61 -15.35
N GLY A 32 -9.04 29.31 -14.37
CA GLY A 32 -7.92 28.39 -14.54
C GLY A 32 -8.45 26.97 -14.78
N GLN A 33 -8.46 26.52 -16.04
CA GLN A 33 -8.48 25.09 -16.35
C GLN A 33 -7.26 24.42 -15.69
N PRO A 34 -7.40 23.22 -15.09
CA PRO A 34 -6.24 22.44 -14.66
C PRO A 34 -5.39 22.12 -15.89
N PRO A 35 -4.05 22.13 -15.79
CA PRO A 35 -3.17 21.92 -16.94
C PRO A 35 -3.38 20.53 -17.54
N GLU A 36 -3.71 20.48 -18.84
CA GLU A 36 -3.97 19.26 -19.65
C GLU A 36 -2.87 18.19 -19.51
N HIS A 37 -1.63 18.60 -19.25
CA HIS A 37 -0.49 17.70 -19.06
C HIS A 37 -0.64 16.68 -17.93
N SER A 38 -1.51 16.92 -16.94
CA SER A 38 -1.68 16.00 -15.81
C SER A 38 -2.67 14.85 -16.11
N GLN A 39 -3.50 14.99 -17.15
CA GLN A 39 -4.57 14.02 -17.47
C GLN A 39 -4.14 12.95 -18.48
N ILE A 40 -3.09 13.24 -19.27
CA ILE A 40 -2.59 12.33 -20.31
C ILE A 40 -2.12 10.98 -19.74
N PRO A 41 -1.34 10.90 -18.63
CA PRO A 41 -0.91 9.62 -18.09
C PRO A 41 -2.06 8.76 -17.55
N ALA A 42 -3.07 9.40 -16.95
CA ALA A 42 -4.22 8.70 -16.37
C ALA A 42 -5.11 8.09 -17.47
N HIS A 43 -5.40 8.85 -18.53
CA HIS A 43 -6.24 8.34 -19.63
C HIS A 43 -5.58 7.15 -20.35
N MET A 44 -4.25 7.18 -20.56
CA MET A 44 -3.54 6.08 -21.19
C MET A 44 -3.50 4.83 -20.30
N ALA A 45 -3.32 5.00 -18.99
CA ALA A 45 -3.35 3.87 -18.05
C ALA A 45 -4.71 3.17 -18.06
N THR A 46 -5.81 3.94 -18.10
CA THR A 46 -7.17 3.41 -18.23
C THR A 46 -7.39 2.71 -19.56
N GLN A 47 -6.88 3.25 -20.66
CA GLN A 47 -6.94 2.60 -21.97
C GLN A 47 -6.24 1.23 -21.95
N TYR A 48 -4.98 1.17 -21.51
CA TYR A 48 -4.23 -0.08 -21.43
C TYR A 48 -4.89 -1.11 -20.49
N TYR A 49 -5.50 -0.66 -19.40
CA TYR A 49 -6.29 -1.52 -18.52
C TYR A 49 -7.44 -2.22 -19.28
N TYR A 50 -8.27 -1.47 -20.01
CA TYR A 50 -9.39 -2.05 -20.76
C TYR A 50 -8.93 -2.93 -21.91
N GLU A 51 -7.88 -2.54 -22.64
CA GLU A 51 -7.28 -3.40 -23.67
C GLU A 51 -6.80 -4.72 -23.07
N THR A 52 -6.14 -4.68 -21.91
CA THR A 52 -5.67 -5.89 -21.23
C THR A 52 -6.83 -6.80 -20.80
N LEU A 53 -7.93 -6.25 -20.29
CA LEU A 53 -9.13 -7.03 -19.99
C LEU A 53 -9.73 -7.68 -21.24
N GLN A 54 -9.73 -6.98 -22.38
CA GLN A 54 -10.19 -7.53 -23.65
C GLN A 54 -9.29 -8.69 -24.10
N TYR A 55 -7.96 -8.56 -24.00
CA TYR A 55 -7.03 -9.66 -24.27
C TYR A 55 -7.26 -10.86 -23.35
N LEU A 56 -7.41 -10.63 -22.04
CA LEU A 56 -7.69 -11.70 -21.07
C LEU A 56 -8.98 -12.45 -21.40
N SER A 57 -10.04 -11.75 -21.79
CA SER A 57 -11.33 -12.38 -22.14
C SER A 57 -11.23 -13.40 -23.28
N GLN A 58 -10.27 -13.22 -24.18
CA GLN A 58 -10.03 -14.12 -25.31
C GLN A 58 -8.99 -15.19 -24.96
N THR A 59 -7.95 -14.82 -24.23
CA THR A 59 -6.79 -15.69 -24.00
C THR A 59 -7.05 -16.73 -22.91
N LEU A 60 -7.93 -16.45 -21.95
CA LEU A 60 -8.37 -17.41 -20.92
C LEU A 60 -9.13 -18.62 -21.50
N LEU A 61 -9.54 -18.58 -22.77
CA LEU A 61 -10.12 -19.73 -23.46
C LEU A 61 -9.09 -20.83 -23.75
N TYR A 62 -7.80 -20.51 -23.70
CA TYR A 62 -6.71 -21.47 -23.94
C TYR A 62 -6.20 -22.03 -22.59
N PRO A 63 -6.33 -23.34 -22.33
CA PRO A 63 -5.88 -23.94 -21.07
C PRO A 63 -4.40 -23.70 -20.76
N SER A 64 -3.55 -23.68 -21.78
CA SER A 64 -2.11 -23.42 -21.63
C SER A 64 -1.81 -22.03 -21.08
N TYR A 65 -2.69 -21.05 -21.33
CA TYR A 65 -2.54 -19.70 -20.77
C TYR A 65 -2.88 -19.66 -19.28
N ALA A 66 -3.81 -20.50 -18.81
CA ALA A 66 -4.21 -20.54 -17.41
C ALA A 66 -3.09 -21.03 -16.46
N GLU A 67 -2.07 -21.71 -16.99
CA GLU A 67 -0.90 -22.20 -16.26
C GLU A 67 0.37 -21.34 -16.51
N SER A 68 0.24 -20.25 -17.26
CA SER A 68 1.37 -19.51 -17.79
C SER A 68 1.88 -18.41 -16.85
N HIS A 69 3.08 -17.93 -17.13
CA HIS A 69 3.67 -16.79 -16.43
C HIS A 69 2.96 -15.47 -16.76
N GLU A 70 2.43 -15.37 -17.96
CA GLU A 70 1.71 -14.22 -18.48
C GLU A 70 0.45 -13.94 -17.68
N ILE A 71 -0.38 -14.96 -17.36
CA ILE A 71 -1.58 -14.72 -16.54
C ILE A 71 -1.22 -14.28 -15.12
N LEU A 72 -0.16 -14.83 -14.53
CA LEU A 72 0.30 -14.45 -13.19
C LEU A 72 0.76 -12.99 -13.14
N ALA A 73 1.61 -12.58 -14.09
CA ALA A 73 2.09 -11.20 -14.20
C ALA A 73 0.94 -10.23 -14.53
N THR A 74 0.07 -10.61 -15.46
CA THR A 74 -1.06 -9.76 -15.88
C THR A 74 -2.05 -9.56 -14.73
N ALA A 75 -2.44 -10.63 -14.04
CA ALA A 75 -3.38 -10.53 -12.92
C ALA A 75 -2.84 -9.62 -11.81
N ILE A 76 -1.55 -9.72 -11.46
CA ILE A 76 -0.99 -8.89 -10.39
C ILE A 76 -0.86 -7.42 -10.79
N MET A 77 -0.50 -7.14 -12.06
CA MET A 77 -0.38 -5.78 -12.57
C MET A 77 -1.74 -5.08 -12.66
N ILE A 78 -2.76 -5.76 -13.19
CA ILE A 78 -4.12 -5.22 -13.26
C ILE A 78 -4.67 -5.02 -11.85
N SER A 79 -4.51 -5.99 -10.94
CA SER A 79 -4.98 -5.84 -9.56
C SER A 79 -4.28 -4.67 -8.85
N THR A 80 -3.01 -4.40 -9.16
CA THR A 80 -2.30 -3.21 -8.68
C THR A 80 -2.96 -1.93 -9.20
N TYR A 81 -3.22 -1.85 -10.51
CA TYR A 81 -3.89 -0.70 -11.12
C TYR A 81 -5.26 -0.45 -10.49
N GLU A 82 -6.11 -1.47 -10.39
CA GLU A 82 -7.45 -1.36 -9.82
C GLU A 82 -7.43 -0.87 -8.37
N MET A 83 -6.43 -1.30 -7.59
CA MET A 83 -6.27 -0.87 -6.20
C MET A 83 -5.89 0.62 -6.07
N PHE A 84 -5.16 1.19 -7.03
CA PHE A 84 -4.88 2.63 -7.08
C PHE A 84 -6.06 3.44 -7.66
N ASP A 85 -6.80 2.88 -8.61
CA ASP A 85 -7.98 3.50 -9.24
C ASP A 85 -9.26 3.39 -8.38
N ALA A 86 -9.23 2.64 -7.28
CA ALA A 86 -10.34 2.43 -6.35
C ALA A 86 -10.86 3.73 -5.66
N GLY A 87 -10.25 4.89 -5.93
CA GLY A 87 -10.74 6.21 -5.51
C GLY A 87 -11.93 6.73 -6.33
N GLY A 88 -12.24 6.13 -7.49
CA GLY A 88 -13.46 6.39 -8.24
C GLY A 88 -14.69 5.78 -7.54
N THR A 89 -15.82 6.48 -7.59
CA THR A 89 -17.09 6.23 -6.86
C THR A 89 -17.79 4.87 -7.09
N SER A 90 -17.16 3.87 -7.72
CA SER A 90 -17.81 2.60 -8.10
C SER A 90 -16.94 1.32 -8.06
N THR A 91 -15.67 1.38 -7.69
CA THR A 91 -14.72 0.26 -7.93
C THR A 91 -14.26 -0.50 -6.68
N SER A 92 -14.59 -0.07 -5.46
CA SER A 92 -14.05 -0.67 -4.22
C SER A 92 -14.36 -2.17 -4.04
N GLY A 93 -15.49 -2.66 -4.56
CA GLY A 93 -15.83 -4.09 -4.51
C GLY A 93 -15.20 -4.93 -5.61
N ASN A 94 -14.78 -4.32 -6.73
CA ASN A 94 -14.27 -5.05 -7.89
C ASN A 94 -12.82 -5.48 -7.68
N TRP A 95 -11.96 -4.58 -7.16
CA TRP A 95 -10.56 -4.89 -6.93
C TRP A 95 -10.38 -5.95 -5.83
N GLU A 96 -11.22 -5.99 -4.79
CA GLU A 96 -11.13 -7.04 -3.76
C GLU A 96 -11.53 -8.41 -4.32
N ARG A 97 -12.53 -8.46 -5.22
CA ARG A 97 -12.88 -9.70 -5.92
C ARG A 97 -11.75 -10.17 -6.82
N HIS A 98 -11.10 -9.26 -7.55
CA HIS A 98 -9.94 -9.59 -8.36
C HIS A 98 -8.79 -10.12 -7.50
N LEU A 99 -8.46 -9.44 -6.40
CA LEU A 99 -7.41 -9.88 -5.47
C LEU A 99 -7.65 -11.32 -4.95
N ARG A 100 -8.91 -11.69 -4.67
CA ARG A 100 -9.29 -13.06 -4.33
C ARG A 100 -9.17 -14.01 -5.52
N GLY A 101 -9.53 -13.58 -6.73
CA GLY A 101 -9.31 -14.35 -7.96
C GLY A 101 -7.83 -14.65 -8.20
N ALA A 102 -6.97 -13.65 -8.03
CA ALA A 102 -5.51 -13.78 -8.17
C ALA A 102 -4.92 -14.78 -7.15
N PHE A 103 -5.48 -14.87 -5.95
CA PHE A 103 -5.12 -15.92 -5.00
C PHE A 103 -5.44 -17.33 -5.55
N TRP A 104 -6.64 -17.52 -6.12
CA TRP A 104 -7.05 -18.82 -6.64
C TRP A 104 -6.25 -19.26 -7.87
N ILE A 105 -5.88 -18.33 -8.76
CA ILE A 105 -5.02 -18.61 -9.92
C ILE A 105 -3.63 -19.09 -9.46
N GLN A 106 -3.03 -18.40 -8.50
CA GLN A 106 -1.75 -18.81 -7.95
C GLN A 106 -1.84 -20.18 -7.27
N ARG A 107 -2.91 -20.40 -6.52
CA ARG A 107 -3.15 -21.67 -5.82
C ARG A 107 -3.36 -22.84 -6.77
N SER A 108 -4.04 -22.66 -7.91
CA SER A 108 -4.22 -23.73 -8.89
C SER A 108 -2.91 -24.15 -9.56
N GLN A 109 -1.90 -23.28 -9.56
CA GLN A 109 -0.57 -23.56 -10.11
C GLN A 109 0.47 -23.95 -9.03
N ASP A 110 0.04 -24.18 -7.79
CA ASP A 110 0.90 -24.44 -6.62
C ASP A 110 2.00 -23.38 -6.41
N ASN A 111 1.67 -22.11 -6.71
CA ASN A 111 2.59 -20.98 -6.55
C ASN A 111 2.63 -20.50 -5.10
N ASP A 112 3.84 -20.29 -4.58
CA ASP A 112 4.08 -19.82 -3.22
C ASP A 112 5.33 -18.92 -3.07
N GLY A 113 5.53 -18.40 -1.85
CA GLY A 113 6.62 -17.48 -1.54
C GLY A 113 8.04 -18.07 -1.59
N GLU A 114 8.17 -19.39 -1.71
CA GLU A 114 9.44 -20.13 -1.78
C GLU A 114 9.58 -20.92 -3.10
N SER A 115 8.72 -20.65 -4.08
CA SER A 115 8.77 -21.28 -5.41
C SER A 115 10.13 -21.06 -6.07
N ILE A 116 10.66 -22.09 -6.75
CA ILE A 116 11.99 -22.04 -7.39
C ILE A 116 12.02 -20.96 -8.49
N ASP A 117 10.96 -20.89 -9.28
CA ASP A 117 10.80 -19.87 -10.32
C ASP A 117 10.71 -18.46 -9.71
N GLY A 118 11.59 -17.58 -10.16
CA GLY A 118 11.73 -16.23 -9.63
C GLY A 118 10.52 -15.33 -9.90
N LEU A 119 9.85 -15.49 -11.04
CA LEU A 119 8.68 -14.70 -11.40
C LEU A 119 7.48 -15.12 -10.57
N ARG A 120 7.22 -16.42 -10.47
CA ARG A 120 6.17 -17.00 -9.61
C ARG A 120 6.31 -16.51 -8.17
N ARG A 121 7.52 -16.59 -7.62
CA ARG A 121 7.86 -16.08 -6.29
C ARG A 121 7.62 -14.57 -6.17
N ALA A 122 8.05 -13.77 -7.16
CA ALA A 122 7.83 -12.33 -7.16
C ALA A 122 6.34 -11.94 -7.20
N VAL A 123 5.55 -12.62 -8.04
CA VAL A 123 4.09 -12.43 -8.13
C VAL A 123 3.44 -12.75 -6.79
N TRP A 124 3.84 -13.83 -6.13
CA TRP A 124 3.29 -14.22 -4.84
C TRP A 124 3.53 -13.17 -3.75
N TRP A 125 4.75 -12.66 -3.65
CA TRP A 125 5.06 -11.61 -2.69
C TRP A 125 4.40 -10.27 -3.04
N ALA A 126 4.21 -9.95 -4.33
CA ALA A 126 3.46 -8.77 -4.75
C ALA A 126 1.97 -8.89 -4.36
N TRP A 127 1.36 -10.06 -4.60
CA TRP A 127 -0.02 -10.35 -4.19
C TRP A 127 -0.20 -10.24 -2.67
N LEU A 128 0.70 -10.83 -1.88
CA LEU A 128 0.58 -10.79 -0.43
C LEU A 128 0.65 -9.35 0.11
N ARG A 129 1.47 -8.47 -0.47
CA ARG A 129 1.50 -7.05 -0.10
C ARG A 129 0.15 -6.38 -0.36
N GLN A 130 -0.50 -6.66 -1.49
CA GLN A 130 -1.85 -6.15 -1.77
C GLN A 130 -2.88 -6.67 -0.77
N ASP A 131 -2.80 -7.96 -0.42
CA ASP A 131 -3.72 -8.55 0.53
C ASP A 131 -3.54 -8.04 1.96
N ILE A 132 -2.31 -7.81 2.41
CA ILE A 132 -2.02 -7.16 3.71
C ILE A 132 -2.78 -5.85 3.85
N TRP A 133 -2.76 -5.02 2.80
CA TRP A 133 -3.49 -3.75 2.78
C TRP A 133 -5.00 -3.93 2.84
N ALA A 134 -5.51 -4.80 1.98
CA ALA A 134 -6.92 -5.07 1.87
C ALA A 134 -7.49 -5.63 3.18
N ALA A 135 -6.78 -6.60 3.76
CA ALA A 135 -7.08 -7.23 5.02
C ALA A 135 -7.13 -6.21 6.16
N PHE A 136 -6.10 -5.37 6.27
CA PHE A 136 -6.02 -4.33 7.28
C PHE A 136 -7.20 -3.36 7.19
N ARG A 137 -7.49 -2.83 5.98
CA ARG A 137 -8.59 -1.88 5.77
C ARG A 137 -9.97 -2.48 6.04
N ALA A 138 -10.20 -3.71 5.62
CA ALA A 138 -11.47 -4.40 5.80
C ALA A 138 -11.62 -4.99 7.21
N GLY A 139 -10.56 -5.02 8.02
CA GLY A 139 -10.55 -5.67 9.33
C GLY A 139 -10.79 -7.18 9.24
N ARG A 140 -10.27 -7.82 8.19
CA ARG A 140 -10.35 -9.28 7.98
C ARG A 140 -8.96 -9.93 8.08
N PRO A 141 -8.89 -11.24 8.32
CA PRO A 141 -7.67 -12.01 8.12
C PRO A 141 -7.10 -11.88 6.72
N THR A 142 -5.77 -11.95 6.60
CA THR A 142 -5.11 -12.15 5.30
C THR A 142 -5.50 -13.50 4.71
N LEU A 143 -5.58 -13.59 3.39
CA LEU A 143 -5.97 -14.78 2.63
C LEU A 143 -4.91 -15.88 2.65
N THR A 144 -3.65 -15.55 2.97
CA THR A 144 -2.56 -16.52 2.93
C THR A 144 -2.66 -17.58 4.03
N ILE A 145 -2.74 -18.84 3.59
CA ILE A 145 -2.62 -20.04 4.45
C ILE A 145 -1.22 -20.67 4.39
N TRP A 146 -0.35 -20.13 3.54
CA TRP A 146 1.01 -20.63 3.34
C TRP A 146 1.84 -20.45 4.62
N ARG A 147 2.82 -21.32 4.80
CA ARG A 147 3.80 -21.24 5.88
C ARG A 147 5.21 -21.40 5.30
N PRO A 148 6.17 -20.54 5.71
CA PRO A 148 7.55 -20.67 5.25
C PRO A 148 8.17 -21.98 5.71
N LYS A 149 8.96 -22.61 4.83
CA LYS A 149 9.71 -23.83 5.14
C LYS A 149 11.15 -23.50 5.52
N LYS A 150 11.75 -22.47 4.92
CA LYS A 150 13.10 -22.03 5.24
C LYS A 150 13.16 -21.40 6.63
N ARG A 151 14.22 -21.68 7.39
CA ARG A 151 14.47 -21.03 8.67
C ARG A 151 14.98 -19.61 8.45
N LEU A 152 14.83 -18.76 9.47
CA LEU A 152 15.31 -17.37 9.41
C LEU A 152 16.82 -17.27 9.17
N GLU A 153 17.59 -18.19 9.75
CA GLU A 153 19.05 -18.20 9.68
C GLU A 153 19.59 -18.61 8.31
N ASP A 154 18.75 -19.25 7.48
CA ASP A 154 19.12 -19.76 6.16
C ASP A 154 18.76 -18.76 5.03
N LEU A 155 18.16 -17.62 5.36
CA LEU A 155 17.69 -16.63 4.39
C LEU A 155 18.81 -15.66 4.00
N ASP A 156 18.86 -15.32 2.71
CA ASP A 156 19.64 -14.17 2.25
C ASP A 156 18.97 -12.82 2.61
N SER A 157 19.65 -11.72 2.29
CA SER A 157 19.18 -10.36 2.60
C SER A 157 17.81 -10.04 1.96
N ASP A 158 17.55 -10.48 0.73
CA ASP A 158 16.30 -10.19 0.03
C ASP A 158 15.17 -11.11 0.51
N GLU A 159 15.51 -12.35 0.84
CA GLU A 159 14.61 -13.31 1.48
C GLU A 159 14.21 -12.85 2.90
N LEU A 160 15.08 -12.16 3.63
CA LEU A 160 14.71 -11.51 4.89
C LEU A 160 13.67 -10.40 4.66
N ALA A 161 13.77 -9.63 3.58
CA ALA A 161 12.79 -8.60 3.25
C ALA A 161 11.40 -9.21 2.98
N THR A 162 11.35 -10.29 2.20
CA THR A 162 10.09 -11.00 1.93
C THR A 162 9.55 -11.72 3.16
N ARG A 163 10.41 -12.28 4.01
CA ARG A 163 10.00 -12.84 5.31
C ARG A 163 9.28 -11.82 6.19
N MET A 164 9.70 -10.56 6.17
CA MET A 164 8.99 -9.49 6.89
C MET A 164 7.59 -9.23 6.31
N VAL A 165 7.38 -9.39 5.01
CA VAL A 165 6.04 -9.34 4.41
C VAL A 165 5.14 -10.42 5.03
N TYR A 166 5.64 -11.64 5.18
CA TYR A 166 4.88 -12.75 5.78
C TYR A 166 4.56 -12.50 7.26
N ILE A 167 5.54 -12.06 8.06
CA ILE A 167 5.30 -11.75 9.48
C ILE A 167 4.27 -10.62 9.62
N CYS A 168 4.34 -9.61 8.75
CA CYS A 168 3.35 -8.53 8.68
C CYS A 168 1.93 -9.05 8.40
N ALA A 169 1.77 -9.97 7.45
CA ALA A 169 0.48 -10.61 7.19
C ALA A 169 -0.11 -11.27 8.44
N LYS A 170 0.73 -11.95 9.23
CA LYS A 170 0.30 -12.56 10.51
C LYS A 170 -0.04 -11.55 11.59
N CYS A 171 0.62 -10.39 11.61
CA CYS A 171 0.26 -9.29 12.50
C CYS A 171 -1.08 -8.66 12.12
N VAL A 172 -1.37 -8.50 10.83
CA VAL A 172 -2.67 -8.02 10.34
C VAL A 172 -3.78 -9.03 10.61
N GLU A 173 -3.52 -10.32 10.41
CA GLU A 173 -4.44 -11.40 10.78
C GLU A 173 -4.79 -11.35 12.27
N PHE A 174 -3.80 -11.13 13.14
CA PHE A 174 -4.02 -10.96 14.57
C PHE A 174 -4.93 -9.77 14.92
N ALA A 175 -4.75 -8.63 14.25
CA ALA A 175 -5.57 -7.43 14.48
C ALA A 175 -7.05 -7.62 14.07
N ALA A 176 -7.33 -8.56 13.17
CA ALA A 176 -8.70 -8.88 12.75
C ALA A 176 -9.45 -9.79 13.75
N LEU A 177 -8.76 -10.41 14.72
CA LEU A 177 -9.33 -11.43 15.61
C LEU A 177 -10.56 -10.94 16.38
N ASP A 178 -10.57 -9.69 16.86
CA ASP A 178 -11.71 -9.16 17.62
C ASP A 178 -12.99 -9.08 16.79
N LYS A 179 -12.85 -8.86 15.48
CA LYS A 179 -13.99 -8.74 14.56
C LYS A 179 -14.49 -10.10 14.10
N THR A 180 -13.59 -11.08 13.95
CA THR A 180 -13.92 -12.41 13.42
C THR A 180 -14.19 -13.47 14.48
N SER A 181 -13.70 -13.27 15.70
CA SER A 181 -13.78 -14.26 16.79
C SER A 181 -13.84 -13.57 18.16
N PRO A 182 -14.95 -12.86 18.47
CA PRO A 182 -15.09 -12.02 19.67
C PRO A 182 -15.10 -12.79 21.01
N SER A 183 -15.15 -14.12 20.97
CA SER A 183 -15.17 -15.00 22.16
C SER A 183 -13.79 -15.56 22.55
N GLN A 184 -12.69 -15.05 21.99
CA GLN A 184 -11.35 -15.50 22.34
C GLN A 184 -10.99 -15.17 23.80
N ASP A 185 -10.37 -16.14 24.47
CA ASP A 185 -9.76 -15.94 25.78
C ASP A 185 -8.69 -14.84 25.70
N ILE A 186 -8.83 -13.83 26.56
CA ILE A 186 -7.91 -12.69 26.67
C ILE A 186 -6.46 -13.17 26.87
N GLN A 187 -6.26 -14.26 27.64
CA GLN A 187 -4.92 -14.83 27.84
C GLN A 187 -4.33 -15.40 26.55
N GLN A 188 -5.13 -16.13 25.77
CA GLN A 188 -4.70 -16.66 24.47
C GLN A 188 -4.35 -15.53 23.50
N LYS A 189 -5.10 -14.42 23.52
CA LYS A 189 -4.81 -13.25 22.69
C LYS A 189 -3.52 -12.56 23.10
N ILE A 190 -3.26 -12.42 24.40
CA ILE A 190 -1.99 -11.88 24.91
C ILE A 190 -0.84 -12.76 24.47
N GLU A 191 -0.94 -14.08 24.65
CA GLU A 191 0.10 -15.02 24.26
C GLU A 191 0.35 -15.02 22.75
N HIS A 192 -0.69 -14.88 21.93
CA HIS A 192 -0.55 -14.72 20.48
C HIS A 192 0.20 -13.42 20.14
N GLY A 193 -0.16 -12.29 20.76
CA GLY A 193 0.56 -11.02 20.58
C GLY A 193 2.04 -11.13 20.98
N ASN A 194 2.34 -11.81 22.09
CA ASN A 194 3.72 -12.03 22.55
C ASN A 194 4.53 -12.84 21.53
N ARG A 195 3.96 -13.91 20.96
CA ARG A 195 4.59 -14.71 19.90
C ARG A 195 4.90 -13.89 18.65
N LEU A 196 4.01 -12.96 18.27
CA LEU A 196 4.25 -12.08 17.11
C LEU A 196 5.34 -11.04 17.40
N LEU A 197 5.33 -10.42 18.58
CA LEU A 197 6.41 -9.51 19.01
C LEU A 197 7.76 -10.23 19.08
N GLN A 198 7.78 -11.49 19.53
CA GLN A 198 8.99 -12.31 19.53
C GLN A 198 9.44 -12.65 18.10
N ALA A 199 8.52 -12.97 17.19
CA ALA A 199 8.85 -13.22 15.78
C ALA A 199 9.47 -11.98 15.11
N LEU A 200 8.93 -10.79 15.40
CA LEU A 200 9.48 -9.51 14.95
C LEU A 200 10.91 -9.29 15.49
N GLU A 201 11.12 -9.51 16.79
CA GLU A 201 12.42 -9.37 17.43
C GLU A 201 13.46 -10.37 16.87
N ASN A 202 13.07 -11.63 16.68
CA ASN A 202 13.93 -12.66 16.11
C ASN A 202 14.36 -12.29 14.70
N TRP A 203 13.44 -11.79 13.86
CA TRP A 203 13.76 -11.28 12.53
C TRP A 203 14.73 -10.09 12.60
N TYR A 204 14.49 -9.13 13.48
CA TYR A 204 15.34 -7.93 13.61
C TYR A 204 16.77 -8.25 14.04
N ARG A 205 16.97 -9.24 14.91
CA ARG A 205 18.29 -9.63 15.46
C ARG A 205 19.26 -10.19 14.43
N ILE A 206 18.74 -10.81 13.37
CA ILE A 206 19.58 -11.49 12.36
C ILE A 206 19.86 -10.62 11.14
N LEU A 207 19.41 -9.36 11.14
CA LEU A 207 19.53 -8.49 9.97
C LEU A 207 20.99 -8.13 9.65
N PRO A 208 21.39 -8.18 8.37
CA PRO A 208 22.69 -7.71 7.94
C PRO A 208 22.80 -6.18 8.03
N CYS A 209 24.03 -5.66 7.89
CA CYS A 209 24.29 -4.22 8.01
C CYS A 209 23.57 -3.36 6.96
N SER A 210 23.13 -3.95 5.85
CA SER A 210 22.32 -3.29 4.81
C SER A 210 20.91 -2.86 5.29
N TYR A 211 20.46 -3.34 6.45
CA TYR A 211 19.24 -2.90 7.14
C TYR A 211 19.49 -1.79 8.16
N LYS A 212 20.70 -1.25 8.23
CA LYS A 212 20.99 -0.09 9.08
C LYS A 212 20.65 1.19 8.32
N PRO A 213 20.10 2.20 9.01
CA PRO A 213 19.79 3.47 8.38
C PRO A 213 21.08 4.16 7.92
N VAL A 214 21.06 4.65 6.69
CA VAL A 214 22.04 5.60 6.16
C VAL A 214 21.62 6.97 6.67
N VAL A 215 22.25 7.42 7.76
CA VAL A 215 22.02 8.77 8.29
C VAL A 215 22.69 9.77 7.34
N VAL A 216 21.88 10.43 6.52
CA VAL A 216 22.32 11.64 5.81
C VAL A 216 22.05 12.80 6.75
N THR A 217 23.09 13.29 7.42
CA THR A 217 23.03 14.56 8.15
C THR A 217 22.79 15.65 7.11
N THR A 218 21.55 16.08 6.91
CA THR A 218 21.29 17.31 6.18
C THR A 218 21.87 18.45 7.01
N GLU A 219 22.93 19.08 6.51
CA GLU A 219 23.66 20.22 7.06
C GLU A 219 22.80 21.52 7.15
N HIS A 220 21.52 21.41 7.49
CA HIS A 220 20.67 22.56 7.82
C HIS A 220 20.47 22.76 9.33
N ASP A 221 21.03 21.89 10.18
CA ASP A 221 21.01 22.05 11.65
C ASP A 221 22.14 22.96 12.18
N THR A 222 23.04 23.45 11.32
CA THR A 222 24.02 24.49 11.67
C THR A 222 23.70 25.78 10.92
N MET A 223 23.23 26.79 11.66
CA MET A 223 22.90 28.17 11.22
C MET A 223 21.50 28.40 10.62
N SER A 224 20.47 28.45 11.46
CA SER A 224 19.55 29.60 11.42
C SER A 224 18.70 29.68 12.69
N ARG A 225 19.21 30.45 13.67
CA ARG A 225 18.42 31.00 14.76
C ARG A 225 17.72 32.26 14.23
N ALA A 226 16.68 32.08 13.42
CA ALA A 226 15.77 33.14 13.01
C ALA A 226 14.32 32.65 13.15
N PRO A 227 13.41 33.44 13.75
CA PRO A 227 12.01 33.04 13.89
C PRO A 227 11.29 33.26 12.56
N SER A 228 11.28 32.24 11.68
CA SER A 228 10.48 32.28 10.45
C SER A 228 9.06 31.78 10.72
N THR A 229 8.11 32.69 10.65
CA THR A 229 6.68 32.44 10.59
C THR A 229 6.30 31.77 9.26
N SER A 230 5.50 30.71 9.35
CA SER A 230 4.79 29.97 8.28
C SER A 230 5.48 28.78 7.59
N LYS A 231 4.69 27.68 7.55
CA LYS A 231 4.76 26.44 6.74
C LYS A 231 5.61 25.27 7.29
N SER A 232 4.94 24.45 8.11
CA SER A 232 5.14 23.00 8.28
C SER A 232 6.59 22.51 8.22
N GLN A 233 7.37 22.76 9.27
CA GLN A 233 8.57 21.95 9.53
C GLN A 233 8.13 20.48 9.60
N THR A 234 8.60 19.66 8.67
CA THR A 234 8.38 18.21 8.69
C THR A 234 8.99 17.68 9.99
N ARG A 235 8.14 17.37 10.98
CA ARG A 235 8.54 16.89 12.31
C ARG A 235 9.31 15.56 12.25
N PHE A 236 9.31 14.89 11.09
CA PHE A 236 9.99 13.62 10.85
C PHE A 236 11.24 13.84 9.99
N ARG A 237 12.41 13.44 10.51
CA ARG A 237 13.68 13.46 9.78
C ARG A 237 13.68 12.35 8.73
N SER A 238 14.20 12.59 7.53
CA SER A 238 14.31 11.53 6.51
C SER A 238 15.33 10.47 6.95
N VAL A 239 14.96 9.19 6.84
CA VAL A 239 15.86 8.06 7.10
C VAL A 239 15.95 7.20 5.85
N TRP A 240 17.16 6.98 5.36
CA TRP A 240 17.43 6.26 4.13
C TRP A 240 17.93 4.86 4.43
N PHE A 241 17.61 3.90 3.56
CA PHE A 241 18.17 2.55 3.59
C PHE A 241 18.57 2.17 2.17
N HIS A 242 19.61 1.36 2.03
CA HIS A 242 20.04 0.85 0.74
C HIS A 242 20.39 -0.64 0.86
N PRO A 243 19.84 -1.52 0.00
CA PRO A 243 18.86 -1.25 -1.07
C PRO A 243 17.43 -0.86 -0.61
N PRO A 244 16.57 -0.33 -1.52
CA PRO A 244 15.22 0.15 -1.18
C PRO A 244 14.25 -0.90 -0.62
N ASN A 245 14.39 -2.17 -1.04
CA ASN A 245 13.59 -3.27 -0.48
C ASN A 245 13.82 -3.45 1.04
N HIS A 246 15.00 -3.12 1.56
CA HIS A 246 15.26 -3.12 2.99
C HIS A 246 14.54 -1.97 3.71
N ALA A 247 14.43 -0.80 3.06
CA ALA A 247 13.62 0.30 3.57
C ALA A 247 12.15 -0.15 3.74
N GLY A 248 11.62 -0.82 2.71
CA GLY A 248 10.26 -1.37 2.73
C GLY A 248 10.06 -2.40 3.83
N ALA A 249 11.01 -3.32 4.01
CA ALA A 249 10.98 -4.31 5.08
C ALA A 249 11.03 -3.66 6.48
N MET A 250 11.89 -2.67 6.69
CA MET A 250 11.95 -1.91 7.95
C MET A 250 10.66 -1.14 8.24
N GLN A 251 10.04 -0.57 7.21
CA GLN A 251 8.73 0.08 7.36
C GLN A 251 7.64 -0.93 7.73
N MET A 252 7.62 -2.11 7.11
CA MET A 252 6.70 -3.20 7.46
C MET A 252 6.95 -3.75 8.87
N TYR A 253 8.19 -3.84 9.32
CA TYR A 253 8.54 -4.23 10.70
C TYR A 253 7.91 -3.28 11.72
N HIS A 254 8.09 -1.97 11.55
CA HIS A 254 7.53 -0.97 12.46
C HIS A 254 6.01 -0.90 12.39
N PHE A 255 5.42 -1.00 11.18
CA PHE A 255 3.98 -1.13 11.02
C PHE A 255 3.44 -2.36 11.78
N SER A 256 4.05 -3.53 11.59
CA SER A 256 3.65 -4.77 12.26
C SER A 256 3.73 -4.66 13.78
N LYS A 257 4.82 -4.09 14.29
CA LYS A 257 5.02 -3.84 15.73
C LYS A 257 3.91 -2.94 16.28
N ALA A 258 3.57 -1.85 15.59
CA ALA A 258 2.50 -0.96 16.01
C ALA A 258 1.13 -1.67 16.03
N ILE A 259 0.80 -2.42 14.97
CA ILE A 259 -0.44 -3.19 14.87
C ILE A 259 -0.61 -4.15 16.05
N VAL A 260 0.43 -4.92 16.39
CA VAL A 260 0.35 -5.85 17.53
C VAL A 260 0.19 -5.10 18.85
N LEU A 261 0.96 -4.03 19.06
CA LEU A 261 0.89 -3.22 20.29
C LEU A 261 -0.47 -2.52 20.48
N LEU A 262 -1.16 -2.15 19.41
CA LEU A 262 -2.50 -1.56 19.48
C LEU A 262 -3.57 -2.61 19.79
N ASN A 263 -3.46 -3.81 19.23
CA ASN A 263 -4.51 -4.84 19.29
C ASN A 263 -4.34 -5.84 20.43
N GLN A 264 -3.15 -5.96 21.03
CA GLN A 264 -2.91 -6.84 22.17
C GLN A 264 -3.50 -6.25 23.46
N PRO A 265 -4.31 -6.98 24.25
CA PRO A 265 -4.78 -6.49 25.55
C PRO A 265 -3.62 -6.12 26.48
N SER A 266 -3.80 -5.09 27.31
CA SER A 266 -2.82 -4.71 28.33
C SER A 266 -3.17 -5.36 29.67
N THR A 267 -2.27 -6.16 30.22
CA THR A 267 -2.40 -6.74 31.58
C THR A 267 -1.46 -6.13 32.62
N GLY A 268 -0.59 -5.20 32.20
CA GLY A 268 0.43 -4.58 33.07
C GLY A 268 0.02 -3.22 33.63
N GLY A 269 0.73 -2.78 34.67
CA GLY A 269 0.59 -1.44 35.26
C GLY A 269 1.25 -0.32 34.43
N LEU A 270 1.40 0.86 35.01
CA LEU A 270 1.88 2.09 34.35
C LEU A 270 3.20 1.91 33.54
N ASN A 271 4.11 1.05 34.01
CA ASN A 271 5.36 0.77 33.30
C ASN A 271 5.15 0.05 31.96
N ALA A 272 4.25 -0.94 31.91
CA ALA A 272 3.92 -1.65 30.68
C ALA A 272 3.25 -0.72 29.67
N TYR A 273 2.35 0.16 30.14
CA TYR A 273 1.75 1.20 29.33
C TYR A 273 2.80 2.16 28.74
N ARG A 274 3.74 2.65 29.55
CA ARG A 274 4.83 3.53 29.08
C ARG A 274 5.72 2.85 28.03
N GLN A 275 6.07 1.58 28.24
CA GLN A 275 6.87 0.81 27.28
C GLN A 275 6.13 0.63 25.95
N ARG A 276 4.83 0.31 26.01
CA ARG A 276 3.97 0.23 24.82
C ARG A 276 3.92 1.56 24.07
N GLN A 277 3.67 2.66 24.77
CA GLN A 277 3.61 3.99 24.16
C GLN A 277 4.94 4.39 23.53
N LYS A 278 6.07 4.07 24.18
CA LYS A 278 7.41 4.26 23.62
C LYS A 278 7.58 3.48 22.32
N GLY A 279 7.23 2.19 22.30
CA GLY A 279 7.32 1.34 21.11
C GLY A 279 6.42 1.80 19.96
N LEU A 280 5.22 2.30 20.26
CA LEU A 280 4.32 2.91 19.27
C LEU A 280 4.92 4.18 18.69
N ASN A 281 5.44 5.07 19.53
CA ASN A 281 6.04 6.32 19.08
C ASN A 281 7.30 6.07 18.22
N GLU A 282 8.16 5.15 18.63
CA GLU A 282 9.33 4.72 17.83
C GLU A 282 8.91 4.20 16.45
N SER A 283 7.87 3.36 16.42
CA SER A 283 7.36 2.78 15.16
C SER A 283 6.77 3.84 14.25
N LEU A 284 5.96 4.75 14.79
CA LEU A 284 5.41 5.89 14.08
C LEU A 284 6.52 6.75 13.47
N HIS A 285 7.52 7.13 14.28
CA HIS A 285 8.64 7.95 13.81
C HIS A 285 9.39 7.28 12.68
N MET A 286 9.73 5.98 12.80
CA MET A 286 10.47 5.27 11.77
C MET A 286 9.68 5.13 10.47
N VAL A 287 8.40 4.77 10.56
CA VAL A 287 7.50 4.69 9.41
C VAL A 287 7.45 6.00 8.65
N CYS A 288 7.21 7.12 9.35
CA CYS A 288 7.11 8.44 8.72
C CYS A 288 8.46 8.92 8.17
N SER A 289 9.56 8.60 8.84
CA SER A 289 10.92 8.97 8.44
C SER A 289 11.35 8.27 7.15
N ILE A 290 11.06 6.96 7.03
CA ILE A 290 11.28 6.19 5.80
C ILE A 290 10.38 6.73 4.68
N ALA A 291 9.10 6.97 4.98
CA ALA A 291 8.16 7.51 4.01
C ALA A 291 8.61 8.85 3.45
N ASN A 292 9.15 9.72 4.29
CA ASN A 292 9.64 11.03 3.88
C ASN A 292 10.89 10.95 2.98
N ALA A 293 11.77 9.96 3.21
CA ALA A 293 12.92 9.71 2.35
C ALA A 293 12.47 9.22 0.95
N CYS A 294 11.48 8.34 0.87
CA CYS A 294 11.05 7.72 -0.39
C CYS A 294 10.21 8.62 -1.31
N GLN A 295 9.85 9.84 -0.92
CA GLN A 295 9.00 10.76 -1.71
C GLN A 295 9.61 11.21 -3.06
N ARG A 296 10.87 10.90 -3.37
CA ARG A 296 11.60 11.46 -4.52
C ARG A 296 11.89 10.52 -5.71
N GLY A 297 11.36 9.30 -5.79
CA GLY A 297 11.54 8.54 -7.05
C GLY A 297 11.16 7.07 -7.15
N GLU A 298 10.48 6.46 -6.16
CA GLU A 298 10.27 5.00 -6.19
C GLU A 298 8.81 4.57 -5.93
N PRO A 299 8.03 4.21 -6.97
CA PRO A 299 6.61 3.88 -6.84
C PRO A 299 6.35 2.61 -6.01
N ALA A 300 7.33 1.69 -5.92
CA ALA A 300 7.23 0.50 -5.07
C ALA A 300 7.08 0.83 -3.57
N MET A 301 7.61 1.99 -3.14
CA MET A 301 7.50 2.49 -1.77
C MET A 301 6.25 3.35 -1.54
N ALA A 302 5.62 3.84 -2.62
CA ALA A 302 4.37 4.59 -2.52
C ALA A 302 3.24 3.74 -1.92
N PHE A 303 3.23 2.44 -2.22
CA PHE A 303 2.26 1.51 -1.67
C PHE A 303 2.37 1.41 -0.14
N LEU A 304 3.56 1.12 0.40
CA LEU A 304 3.76 1.03 1.87
C LEU A 304 3.55 2.38 2.58
N ASN A 305 3.93 3.49 1.95
CA ASN A 305 3.76 4.84 2.50
C ASN A 305 2.30 5.26 2.64
N VAL A 306 1.43 4.94 1.65
CA VAL A 306 0.00 5.24 1.72
C VAL A 306 -0.68 4.43 2.84
N GLN A 307 -0.25 3.18 3.04
CA GLN A 307 -0.82 2.32 4.07
C GLN A 307 -0.50 2.78 5.48
N ALA A 308 0.77 3.15 5.67
CA ALA A 308 1.26 3.55 6.96
C ALA A 308 0.73 4.95 7.37
N ILE A 309 0.53 5.86 6.41
CA ILE A 309 -0.12 7.16 6.66
C ILE A 309 -1.63 7.00 6.96
N PHE A 310 -2.33 6.07 6.31
CA PHE A 310 -3.75 5.84 6.57
C PHE A 310 -4.02 5.23 7.95
N ALA A 311 -3.21 4.26 8.39
CA ALA A 311 -3.29 3.66 9.72
C ALA A 311 -3.10 4.69 10.85
N VAL A 312 -2.17 5.63 10.67
CA VAL A 312 -1.93 6.71 11.64
C VAL A 312 -3.10 7.71 11.69
N ARG A 313 -3.80 7.91 10.57
CA ARG A 313 -4.94 8.83 10.49
C ARG A 313 -6.23 8.25 11.09
N SER A 314 -6.44 6.93 11.03
CA SER A 314 -7.58 6.28 11.70
C SER A 314 -7.46 6.37 13.22
N ASP A 315 -6.26 6.15 13.78
CA ASP A 315 -6.04 6.20 15.23
C ASP A 315 -6.15 7.62 15.80
N ALA A 316 -5.75 8.65 15.03
CA ALA A 316 -5.93 10.04 15.42
C ALA A 316 -7.41 10.48 15.47
N ARG A 317 -8.31 9.80 14.75
CA ARG A 317 -9.75 10.08 14.78
C ARG A 317 -10.46 9.36 15.93
N GLU A 318 -10.02 8.16 16.30
CA GLU A 318 -10.55 7.46 17.49
C GLU A 318 -10.04 8.09 18.80
N ALA A 319 -8.81 8.63 18.83
CA ALA A 319 -8.28 9.34 20.00
C ALA A 319 -8.78 10.79 20.14
N GLY A 320 -9.40 11.35 19.09
CA GLY A 320 -9.93 12.72 19.05
C GLY A 320 -11.42 12.84 19.34
N GLY A 321 -12.08 11.76 19.78
CA GLY A 321 -13.50 11.73 20.10
C GLY A 321 -13.84 12.54 21.36
N THR A 322 -14.13 13.81 21.18
CA THR A 322 -15.08 14.57 22.01
C THR A 322 -16.05 15.31 21.07
N PRO A 323 -17.33 15.43 21.45
CA PRO A 323 -18.51 15.22 20.59
C PRO A 323 -18.64 16.11 19.37
#